data_AF-V5RKH3-F1
#
_entry.id   AF-V5RKH3-F1
#
_cell.length_a   1.000
_cell.length_b   1.000
_cell.length_c   1.000
_cell.angle_alpha   90.00
_cell.angle_beta   90.00
_cell.angle_gamma   90.00
#
_symmetry.space_group_name_H-M   'P 1'
#
loop_
_entity.id
_entity.type
_entity.pdbx_description
1 polymer ?
#
loop_
_entity_poly.entity_id
_entity_poly.type
_entity_poly.pdbx_seq_one_letter_code
_entity_poly.pdbx_strand_id
1 'polypeptide(L)'
;MKLTRLTNKYWYLIFAYFLITSVSNGCMVYAGYQLSSVLNNVFEKNIQGVTKDTIIVAISFLLSIISNYISNILKIYTVKKIKIELKNLICRKIISFSDQEYNSYKKGELISWFTNDVNSIENLCIENLFNVIKSLSAIILATYAIFTFHWIIGLSLLGITILMIVLPTLVQSIVTKKTEKMSKEREIFSSKVENLLNGYIIFSYANEKKKVCKLDKHS
;
A
#
# COMPACT_ATOMS: atom_id res chain seq x y z
N MET A 1 -4.99 -18.40 -11.42
CA MET A 1 -3.53 -18.46 -11.64
C MET A 1 -2.85 -17.64 -10.55
N LYS A 2 -1.94 -18.21 -9.75
CA LYS A 2 -1.40 -17.53 -8.56
C LYS A 2 -0.36 -16.46 -8.96
N LEU A 3 -0.49 -15.25 -8.41
CA LEU A 3 0.45 -14.13 -8.56
C LEU A 3 1.91 -14.55 -8.26
N THR A 4 2.08 -15.61 -7.46
CA THR A 4 3.34 -16.25 -7.10
C THR A 4 4.17 -16.74 -8.29
N ARG A 5 3.56 -17.08 -9.44
CA ARG A 5 4.32 -17.49 -10.64
C ARG A 5 4.99 -16.31 -11.35
N LEU A 6 4.38 -15.13 -11.34
CA LEU A 6 4.97 -13.91 -11.92
C LEU A 6 6.13 -13.40 -11.06
N THR A 7 5.96 -13.38 -9.74
CA THR A 7 7.02 -12.99 -8.80
C THR A 7 8.19 -13.96 -8.83
N ASN A 8 7.94 -15.27 -8.95
CA ASN A 8 9.01 -16.26 -9.07
C ASN A 8 9.84 -16.12 -10.36
N LYS A 9 9.25 -15.57 -11.44
CA LYS A 9 10.00 -15.30 -12.69
C LYS A 9 11.00 -14.14 -12.55
N TYR A 10 10.66 -13.13 -11.74
CA TYR A 10 11.48 -11.93 -11.52
C TYR A 10 12.14 -11.88 -10.13
N TRP A 11 12.31 -13.03 -9.48
CA TRP A 11 12.81 -13.13 -8.11
C TRP A 11 14.20 -12.50 -7.93
N TYR A 12 15.08 -12.64 -8.92
CA TYR A 12 16.44 -12.09 -8.89
C TYR A 12 16.44 -10.55 -8.87
N LEU A 13 15.49 -9.88 -9.53
CA LEU A 13 15.35 -8.42 -9.49
C LEU A 13 14.82 -7.95 -8.14
N ILE A 14 13.87 -8.70 -7.56
CA ILE A 14 13.33 -8.44 -6.22
C ILE A 14 14.44 -8.62 -5.16
N PHE A 15 15.26 -9.65 -5.31
CA PHE A 15 16.40 -9.90 -4.42
C PHE A 15 17.48 -8.81 -4.55
N ALA A 16 17.81 -8.39 -5.78
CA ALA A 16 18.72 -7.26 -6.01
C ALA A 16 18.17 -5.96 -5.39
N TYR A 17 16.86 -5.70 -5.51
CA TYR A 17 16.20 -4.57 -4.84
C TYR A 17 16.36 -4.65 -3.31
N PHE A 18 16.14 -5.83 -2.72
CA PHE A 18 16.31 -6.05 -1.29
C PHE A 18 17.75 -5.76 -0.83
N LEU A 19 18.76 -6.22 -1.57
CA LEU A 19 20.16 -5.96 -1.24
C LEU A 19 20.50 -4.45 -1.29
N ILE A 20 20.11 -3.77 -2.37
CA ILE A 20 20.42 -2.34 -2.55
C ILE A 20 19.70 -1.49 -1.50
N THR A 21 18.43 -1.80 -1.19
CA THR A 21 17.68 -1.10 -0.14
C THR A 21 18.27 -1.35 1.25
N SER A 22 18.75 -2.58 1.53
CA SER A 22 19.41 -2.89 2.80
C SER A 22 20.72 -2.11 2.97
N VAL A 23 21.52 -1.98 1.90
CA VAL A 23 22.72 -1.13 1.92
C VAL A 23 22.35 0.35 2.17
N SER A 24 21.34 0.87 1.46
CA SER A 24 20.88 2.25 1.64
C SER A 24 20.43 2.54 3.09
N ASN A 25 19.62 1.64 3.66
CA ASN A 25 19.15 1.74 5.05
C ASN A 25 20.32 1.59 6.04
N GLY A 26 21.26 0.68 5.79
CA GLY A 26 22.45 0.47 6.63
C GLY A 26 23.35 1.70 6.66
N CYS A 27 23.62 2.33 5.51
CA CYS A 27 24.35 3.59 5.43
C CYS A 27 23.65 4.72 6.19
N MET A 28 22.32 4.80 6.11
CA MET A 28 21.54 5.82 6.82
C MET A 28 21.61 5.63 8.34
N VAL A 29 21.50 4.39 8.81
CA VAL A 29 21.63 4.03 10.24
C VAL A 29 23.05 4.31 10.74
N TYR A 30 24.07 3.93 9.97
CA TYR A 30 25.47 4.21 10.30
C TYR A 30 25.77 5.72 10.37
N ALA A 31 25.24 6.51 9.44
CA ALA A 31 25.37 7.97 9.47
C ALA A 31 24.75 8.55 10.76
N GLY A 32 23.60 8.03 11.19
CA GLY A 32 22.96 8.41 12.46
C GLY A 32 23.82 8.07 13.68
N TYR A 33 24.47 6.91 13.69
CA TYR A 33 25.42 6.53 14.76
C TYR A 33 26.65 7.44 14.78
N GLN A 34 27.25 7.71 13.61
CA GLN A 34 28.44 8.54 13.51
C GLN A 34 28.17 9.99 13.94
N LEU A 35 26.94 10.47 13.81
CA LEU A 35 26.54 11.79 14.31
C LEU A 35 26.76 11.93 15.84
N SER A 36 26.57 10.86 16.62
CA SER A 36 26.90 10.87 18.05
C SER A 36 28.40 11.05 18.31
N SER A 37 29.26 10.47 17.46
CA SER A 37 30.73 10.69 17.52
C SER A 37 31.08 12.14 17.21
N VAL A 38 30.42 12.75 16.22
CA VAL A 38 30.58 14.19 15.92
C VAL A 38 30.25 15.02 17.16
N LEU A 39 29.11 14.76 17.81
CA LEU A 39 28.69 15.49 19.01
C LEU A 39 29.71 15.37 20.14
N ASN A 40 30.22 14.16 20.42
CA ASN A 40 31.23 13.95 21.45
C ASN A 40 32.54 14.71 21.14
N ASN A 41 33.01 14.65 19.90
CA ASN A 41 34.21 15.38 19.48
C ASN A 41 34.04 16.91 19.54
N VAL A 42 32.82 17.43 19.38
CA VAL A 42 32.50 18.85 19.59
C VAL A 42 32.63 19.22 21.07
N PHE A 43 32.09 18.40 21.98
CA PHE A 43 32.21 18.64 23.43
C PHE A 43 33.66 18.60 23.91
N GLU A 44 34.47 17.71 23.35
CA GLU A 44 35.90 17.58 23.64
C GLU A 44 36.77 18.65 22.92
N LYS A 45 36.16 19.55 22.13
CA LYS A 45 36.84 20.58 21.30
C LYS A 45 37.88 20.00 20.32
N ASN A 46 37.73 18.75 19.89
CA ASN A 46 38.62 18.10 18.93
C ASN A 46 38.20 18.40 17.48
N ILE A 47 38.68 19.51 16.93
CA ILE A 47 38.32 20.00 15.57
C ILE A 47 38.69 18.98 14.47
N GLN A 48 39.80 18.24 14.62
CA GLN A 48 40.19 17.22 13.64
C GLN A 48 39.24 16.02 13.65
N GLY A 49 38.81 15.57 14.83
CA GLY A 49 37.79 14.52 14.98
C GLY A 49 36.45 14.94 14.38
N VAL A 50 35.99 16.17 14.67
CA VAL A 50 34.74 16.72 14.16
C VAL A 50 34.74 16.77 12.63
N THR A 51 35.79 17.29 12.00
CA THR A 51 35.88 17.41 10.54
C THR A 51 35.88 16.05 9.85
N LYS A 52 36.69 15.10 10.35
CA LYS A 52 36.73 13.72 9.84
C LYS A 52 35.36 13.04 9.95
N ASP A 53 34.74 13.08 11.12
CA ASP A 53 33.46 12.41 11.35
C ASP A 53 32.33 13.04 10.53
N THR A 54 32.33 14.37 10.37
CA THR A 54 31.37 15.08 9.53
C THR A 54 31.49 14.66 8.07
N ILE A 55 32.71 14.49 7.55
CA ILE A 55 32.93 14.01 6.18
C ILE A 55 32.41 12.57 6.03
N ILE A 56 32.65 11.70 7.01
CA ILE A 56 32.14 10.31 7.00
C ILE A 56 30.62 10.29 6.98
N VAL A 57 29.97 11.13 7.80
CA VAL A 57 28.50 11.28 7.82
C VAL A 57 28.01 11.75 6.45
N ALA A 58 28.63 12.77 5.86
CA ALA A 58 28.25 13.30 4.55
C ALA A 58 28.36 12.24 3.43
N ILE A 59 29.46 11.48 3.39
CA ILE A 59 29.66 10.40 2.42
C ILE A 59 28.62 9.29 2.62
N SER A 60 28.32 8.93 3.87
CA SER A 60 27.33 7.89 4.19
C SER A 60 25.92 8.29 3.74
N PHE A 61 25.54 9.56 3.93
CA PHE A 61 24.28 10.09 3.41
C PHE A 61 24.24 10.10 1.89
N LEU A 62 25.31 10.56 1.22
CA LEU A 62 25.40 10.57 -0.24
C LEU A 62 25.25 9.15 -0.82
N LEU A 63 25.95 8.18 -0.23
CA LEU A 63 25.86 6.78 -0.65
C LEU A 63 24.44 6.24 -0.44
N SER A 64 23.81 6.54 0.70
CA SER A 64 22.42 6.16 0.98
C SER A 64 21.44 6.72 -0.06
N ILE A 65 21.59 8.00 -0.44
CA ILE A 65 20.77 8.66 -1.46
C ILE A 65 20.94 7.97 -2.82
N ILE A 66 22.19 7.74 -3.24
CA ILE A 66 22.50 7.08 -4.52
C ILE A 66 21.92 5.67 -4.55
N SER A 67 22.15 4.86 -3.51
CA SER A 67 21.59 3.50 -3.41
C SER A 67 20.07 3.52 -3.42
N ASN A 68 19.43 4.45 -2.71
CA ASN A 68 17.97 4.59 -2.71
C ASN A 68 17.45 4.93 -4.11
N TYR A 69 18.12 5.84 -4.82
CA TYR A 69 17.76 6.20 -6.19
C TYR A 69 17.87 5.01 -7.15
N ILE A 70 18.99 4.27 -7.10
CA ILE A 70 19.18 3.04 -7.90
C ILE A 70 18.11 2.01 -7.57
N SER A 71 17.79 1.80 -6.29
CA SER A 71 16.73 0.88 -5.87
C SER A 71 15.37 1.29 -6.43
N ASN A 72 15.09 2.59 -6.50
CA ASN A 72 13.83 3.09 -7.04
C ASN A 72 13.73 2.87 -8.54
N ILE A 73 14.82 3.08 -9.29
CA ILE A 73 14.87 2.75 -10.72
C ILE A 73 14.63 1.25 -10.93
N LEU A 74 15.29 0.40 -10.15
CA LEU A 74 15.13 -1.05 -10.23
C LEU A 74 13.69 -1.48 -9.92
N LYS A 75 13.05 -0.86 -8.92
CA LYS A 75 11.62 -1.06 -8.62
C LYS A 75 10.77 -0.69 -9.82
N ILE A 76 10.87 0.53 -10.35
CA ILE A 76 10.06 1.01 -11.48
C ILE A 76 10.22 0.08 -12.69
N TYR A 77 11.45 -0.31 -13.00
CA TYR A 77 11.75 -1.24 -14.09
C TYR A 77 11.06 -2.60 -13.89
N THR A 78 11.17 -3.16 -12.68
CA THR A 78 10.61 -4.48 -12.36
C THR A 78 9.08 -4.45 -12.37
N VAL A 79 8.46 -3.42 -11.78
CA VAL A 79 7.01 -3.20 -11.78
C VAL A 79 6.49 -3.11 -13.21
N LYS A 80 7.15 -2.32 -14.08
CA LYS A 80 6.77 -2.19 -15.49
C LYS A 80 6.84 -3.53 -16.24
N LYS A 81 7.87 -4.34 -16.00
CA LYS A 81 7.98 -5.69 -16.60
C LYS A 81 6.85 -6.60 -16.16
N ILE A 82 6.55 -6.64 -14.86
CA ILE A 82 5.46 -7.46 -14.32
C ILE A 82 4.11 -6.99 -14.90
N LYS A 83 3.89 -5.68 -15.03
CA LYS A 83 2.69 -5.09 -15.64
C LYS A 83 2.50 -5.55 -17.08
N ILE A 84 3.54 -5.51 -17.90
CA ILE A 84 3.49 -5.96 -19.31
C ILE A 84 3.17 -7.45 -19.37
N GLU A 85 3.80 -8.27 -18.52
CA GLU A 85 3.53 -9.71 -18.48
C GLU A 85 2.08 -10.00 -18.06
N LEU A 86 1.55 -9.26 -17.08
CA LEU A 86 0.15 -9.37 -16.66
C LEU A 86 -0.81 -9.04 -17.81
N LYS A 87 -0.54 -7.96 -18.55
CA LYS A 87 -1.30 -7.59 -19.76
C LYS A 87 -1.25 -8.69 -20.82
N ASN A 88 -0.07 -9.24 -21.09
CA ASN A 88 0.11 -10.35 -22.05
C ASN A 88 -0.68 -11.59 -21.64
N LEU A 89 -0.72 -11.91 -20.35
CA LEU A 89 -1.49 -13.03 -19.82
C LEU A 89 -3.01 -12.83 -19.99
N ILE A 90 -3.50 -11.61 -19.73
CA ILE A 90 -4.90 -11.25 -19.97
C ILE A 90 -5.21 -11.36 -21.46
N CYS A 91 -4.37 -10.79 -22.35
CA CYS A 91 -4.56 -10.92 -23.79
C CYS A 91 -4.62 -12.38 -24.25
N ARG A 92 -3.69 -13.23 -23.79
CA ARG A 92 -3.71 -14.66 -24.12
C ARG A 92 -4.99 -15.35 -23.63
N LYS A 93 -5.49 -14.96 -22.47
CA LYS A 93 -6.74 -15.50 -21.93
C LYS A 93 -7.94 -15.06 -22.77
N ILE A 94 -7.99 -13.79 -23.19
CA ILE A 94 -9.06 -13.27 -24.06
C ILE A 94 -9.04 -13.97 -25.42
N ILE A 95 -7.86 -14.15 -26.03
CA ILE A 95 -7.72 -14.84 -27.32
C ILE A 95 -8.12 -16.32 -27.23
N SER A 96 -8.02 -16.94 -26.06
CA SER A 96 -8.43 -18.33 -25.84
C SER A 96 -9.94 -18.53 -25.64
N PHE A 97 -10.75 -17.46 -25.64
CA PHE A 97 -12.19 -17.58 -25.49
C PHE A 97 -12.84 -18.18 -26.73
N SER A 98 -13.87 -19.01 -26.50
CA SER A 98 -14.79 -19.42 -27.57
C SER A 98 -15.69 -18.24 -28.00
N ASP A 99 -16.32 -18.34 -29.17
CA ASP A 99 -17.23 -17.29 -29.66
C ASP A 99 -18.42 -17.04 -28.71
N GLN A 100 -18.90 -18.08 -28.02
CA GLN A 100 -19.94 -17.94 -26.98
C GLN A 100 -19.43 -17.19 -25.75
N GLU A 101 -18.24 -17.52 -25.25
CA GLU A 101 -17.63 -16.82 -24.11
C GLU A 101 -17.34 -15.37 -24.45
N TYR A 102 -16.79 -15.10 -25.64
CA TYR A 102 -16.49 -13.75 -26.08
C TYR A 102 -17.74 -12.87 -26.19
N ASN A 103 -18.85 -13.43 -26.73
CA ASN A 103 -20.12 -12.71 -26.82
C ASN A 103 -20.84 -12.56 -25.47
N SER A 104 -20.50 -13.38 -24.47
CA SER A 104 -21.06 -13.25 -23.11
C SER A 104 -20.48 -12.06 -22.35
N TYR A 105 -19.24 -11.65 -22.65
CA TYR A 105 -18.59 -10.49 -22.04
C TYR A 105 -18.82 -9.22 -22.86
N LYS A 106 -19.14 -8.11 -22.19
CA LYS A 106 -19.24 -6.82 -22.88
C LYS A 106 -17.82 -6.33 -23.23
N LYS A 107 -17.66 -5.72 -24.42
CA LYS A 107 -16.38 -5.09 -24.82
C LYS A 107 -15.82 -4.15 -23.74
N GLY A 108 -16.68 -3.44 -23.01
CA GLY A 108 -16.29 -2.56 -21.90
C GLY A 108 -15.68 -3.28 -20.70
N GLU A 109 -16.10 -4.51 -20.40
CA GLU A 109 -15.56 -5.31 -19.29
C GLU A 109 -14.13 -5.76 -19.60
N LEU A 110 -13.89 -6.22 -20.84
CA LEU A 110 -12.55 -6.60 -21.30
C LEU A 110 -11.56 -5.42 -21.25
N ILE A 111 -12.02 -4.22 -21.63
CA ILE A 111 -11.21 -3.00 -21.53
C ILE A 111 -10.92 -2.68 -20.06
N SER A 112 -11.92 -2.78 -19.18
CA SER A 112 -11.73 -2.55 -17.74
C SER A 112 -10.72 -3.51 -17.11
N TRP A 113 -10.77 -4.80 -17.48
CA TRP A 113 -9.77 -5.77 -17.03
C TRP A 113 -8.36 -5.39 -17.49
N PHE A 114 -8.22 -4.90 -18.72
CA PHE A 114 -6.92 -4.54 -19.29
C PHE A 114 -6.33 -3.24 -18.73
N THR A 115 -7.17 -2.31 -18.28
CA THR A 115 -6.76 -1.01 -17.75
C THR A 115 -6.86 -0.97 -16.23
N ASN A 116 -8.07 -1.01 -15.69
CA ASN A 116 -8.38 -0.78 -14.28
C ASN A 116 -7.86 -1.92 -13.41
N ASP A 117 -8.13 -3.17 -13.77
CA ASP A 117 -7.77 -4.30 -12.91
C ASP A 117 -6.25 -4.52 -12.90
N VAL A 118 -5.60 -4.40 -14.05
CA VAL A 118 -4.13 -4.44 -14.16
C VAL A 118 -3.48 -3.37 -13.31
N ASN A 119 -3.94 -2.12 -13.41
CA ASN A 119 -3.41 -1.02 -12.63
C ASN A 119 -3.69 -1.22 -11.13
N SER A 120 -4.84 -1.78 -10.77
CA SER A 120 -5.18 -2.09 -9.38
C SER A 120 -4.26 -3.16 -8.80
N ILE A 121 -3.98 -4.23 -9.55
CA ILE A 121 -3.03 -5.28 -9.14
C ILE A 121 -1.61 -4.71 -8.99
N GLU A 122 -1.21 -3.83 -9.90
CA GLU A 122 0.08 -3.14 -9.83
C GLU A 122 0.22 -2.35 -8.53
N ASN A 123 -0.72 -1.46 -8.24
CA ASN A 123 -0.64 -0.57 -7.08
C ASN A 123 -0.86 -1.31 -5.76
N LEU A 124 -1.88 -2.16 -5.67
CA LEU A 124 -2.29 -2.79 -4.41
C LEU A 124 -1.40 -3.97 -4.02
N CYS A 125 -0.86 -4.70 -4.99
CA CYS A 125 -0.08 -5.91 -4.73
C CYS A 125 1.40 -5.71 -5.02
N ILE A 126 1.74 -5.30 -6.24
CA ILE A 126 3.15 -5.30 -6.70
C ILE A 126 3.92 -4.16 -6.03
N GLU A 127 3.43 -2.93 -6.11
CA GLU A 127 4.10 -1.79 -5.46
C GLU A 127 4.19 -1.95 -3.95
N ASN A 128 3.09 -2.38 -3.32
CA ASN A 128 3.04 -2.65 -1.89
C ASN A 128 4.04 -3.73 -1.46
N LEU A 129 4.26 -4.77 -2.27
CA LEU A 129 5.28 -5.79 -1.98
C LEU A 129 6.68 -5.17 -1.88
N PHE A 130 7.06 -4.30 -2.82
CA PHE A 130 8.34 -3.58 -2.74
C PHE A 130 8.42 -2.65 -1.52
N ASN A 131 7.32 -1.95 -1.21
CA ASN A 131 7.26 -1.07 -0.04
C ASN A 131 7.42 -1.87 1.27
N VAL A 132 6.75 -3.00 1.41
CA VAL A 132 6.86 -3.90 2.58
C VAL A 132 8.29 -4.41 2.73
N ILE A 133 8.94 -4.83 1.65
CA ILE A 133 10.34 -5.28 1.67
C ILE A 133 11.26 -4.15 2.18
N LYS A 134 11.11 -2.93 1.66
CA LYS A 134 11.90 -1.77 2.08
C LYS A 134 11.63 -1.37 3.54
N SER A 135 10.38 -1.39 3.97
CA SER A 135 9.99 -1.08 5.34
C SER A 135 10.52 -2.12 6.32
N LEU A 136 10.41 -3.41 6.00
CA LEU A 136 10.93 -4.49 6.83
C LEU A 136 12.45 -4.39 7.00
N SER A 137 13.19 -4.15 5.91
CA SER A 137 14.65 -4.00 6.01
C SER A 137 15.04 -2.79 6.86
N ALA A 138 14.32 -1.66 6.73
CA ALA A 138 14.53 -0.49 7.57
C ALA A 138 14.23 -0.78 9.05
N ILE A 139 13.12 -1.44 9.36
CA ILE A 139 12.73 -1.81 10.74
C ILE A 139 13.79 -2.71 11.36
N ILE A 140 14.23 -3.75 10.66
CA ILE A 140 15.22 -4.70 11.18
C ILE A 140 16.55 -3.99 11.49
N LEU A 141 17.06 -3.19 10.55
CA LEU A 141 18.33 -2.48 10.71
C LEU A 141 18.26 -1.39 11.79
N ALA A 142 17.18 -0.62 11.83
CA ALA A 142 16.98 0.41 12.85
C ALA A 142 16.85 -0.21 14.25
N THR A 143 16.06 -1.29 14.38
CA THR A 143 15.91 -2.02 15.64
C THR A 143 17.27 -2.53 16.12
N TYR A 144 18.02 -3.22 15.25
CA TYR A 144 19.36 -3.70 15.58
C TYR A 144 20.29 -2.59 16.08
N ALA A 145 20.29 -1.43 15.42
CA ALA A 145 21.11 -0.29 15.84
C ALA A 145 20.70 0.30 17.19
N ILE A 146 19.39 0.43 17.45
CA ILE A 146 18.89 0.95 18.74
C ILE A 146 19.28 0.02 19.88
N PHE A 147 19.15 -1.30 19.69
CA PHE A 147 19.56 -2.29 20.70
C PHE A 147 21.07 -2.23 20.98
N THR A 148 21.87 -1.92 19.96
CA THR A 148 23.32 -1.72 20.12
C THR A 148 23.63 -0.44 20.91
N PHE A 149 22.81 0.61 20.77
CA PHE A 149 23.01 1.88 21.48
C PHE A 149 22.63 1.76 22.97
N HIS A 150 21.35 1.47 23.27
CA HIS A 150 20.88 1.25 24.63
C HIS A 150 19.62 0.36 24.64
N TRP A 151 19.71 -0.79 25.32
CA TRP A 151 18.63 -1.78 25.41
C TRP A 151 17.31 -1.22 25.99
N ILE A 152 17.38 -0.27 26.92
CA ILE A 152 16.21 0.41 27.51
C ILE A 152 15.47 1.29 26.49
N ILE A 153 16.20 2.00 25.63
CA ILE A 153 15.59 2.82 24.56
C ILE A 153 14.92 1.90 23.52
N GLY A 154 15.51 0.74 23.24
CA GLY A 154 14.90 -0.29 22.40
C GLY A 154 13.57 -0.80 22.95
N LEU A 155 13.53 -1.16 24.24
CA LEU A 155 12.32 -1.64 24.91
C LEU A 155 11.21 -0.59 24.97
N SER A 156 11.54 0.68 25.23
CA SER A 156 10.54 1.75 25.26
C SER A 156 9.92 2.01 23.89
N LEU A 157 10.73 2.02 22.82
CA LEU A 157 10.25 2.14 21.44
C LEU A 157 9.37 0.96 21.01
N LEU A 158 9.71 -0.27 21.42
CA LEU A 158 8.85 -1.43 21.19
C LEU A 158 7.50 -1.27 21.89
N GLY A 159 7.48 -0.81 23.14
CA GLY A 159 6.26 -0.52 23.88
C GLY A 159 5.37 0.51 23.17
N ILE A 160 5.95 1.62 22.70
CA ILE A 160 5.23 2.66 21.94
C ILE A 160 4.69 2.10 20.61
N THR A 161 5.48 1.27 19.93
CA THR A 161 5.07 0.64 18.65
C THR A 161 3.87 -0.28 18.85
N ILE A 162 3.87 -1.11 19.89
CA ILE A 162 2.72 -1.97 20.23
C ILE A 162 1.49 -1.11 20.53
N LEU A 163 1.65 -0.05 21.31
CA LEU A 163 0.55 0.88 21.62
C LEU A 163 -0.04 1.50 20.35
N MET A 164 0.81 1.90 19.40
CA MET A 164 0.40 2.41 18.09
C MET A 164 -0.31 1.39 17.21
N ILE A 165 -0.10 0.08 17.38
CA ILE A 165 -0.83 -0.97 16.64
C ILE A 165 -2.16 -1.29 17.32
N VAL A 166 -2.19 -1.32 18.66
CA VAL A 166 -3.39 -1.67 19.44
C VAL A 166 -4.43 -0.55 19.41
N LEU A 167 -4.02 0.72 19.49
CA LEU A 167 -4.96 1.85 19.52
C LEU A 167 -5.86 1.94 18.27
N PRO A 168 -5.32 1.91 17.03
CA PRO A 168 -6.14 1.97 15.83
C PRO A 168 -7.03 0.76 15.67
N THR A 169 -6.58 -0.46 16.04
CA THR A 169 -7.39 -1.69 15.85
C THR A 169 -8.63 -1.68 16.73
N LEU A 170 -8.53 -1.14 17.96
CA LEU A 170 -9.69 -0.93 18.83
C LEU A 170 -10.68 0.08 18.23
N VAL A 171 -10.18 1.23 17.77
CA VAL A 171 -11.02 2.29 17.16
C VAL A 171 -11.63 1.82 15.84
N GLN A 172 -10.87 1.11 15.02
CA GLN A 172 -11.29 0.61 13.73
C GLN A 172 -12.46 -0.35 13.89
N SER A 173 -12.43 -1.27 14.88
CA SER A 173 -13.55 -2.18 15.14
C SER A 173 -14.88 -1.46 15.44
N ILE A 174 -14.82 -0.29 16.10
CA ILE A 174 -15.99 0.53 16.42
C ILE A 174 -16.47 1.25 15.15
N VAL A 175 -15.53 1.80 14.38
CA VAL A 175 -15.82 2.47 13.11
C VAL A 175 -16.45 1.50 12.11
N THR A 176 -15.91 0.30 11.93
CA THR A 176 -16.44 -0.70 10.98
C THR A 176 -17.89 -1.06 11.31
N LYS A 177 -18.21 -1.27 12.60
CA LYS A 177 -19.60 -1.53 13.03
C LYS A 177 -20.54 -0.36 12.73
N LYS A 178 -20.09 0.88 12.92
CA LYS A 178 -20.88 2.08 12.56
C LYS A 178 -21.06 2.21 11.06
N THR A 179 -20.02 1.96 10.28
CA THR A 179 -20.07 1.96 8.81
C THR A 179 -21.02 0.89 8.28
N GLU A 180 -20.98 -0.34 8.82
CA GLU A 180 -21.93 -1.40 8.45
C GLU A 180 -23.38 -1.01 8.73
N LYS A 181 -23.65 -0.42 9.90
CA LYS A 181 -24.99 0.06 10.24
C LYS A 181 -25.45 1.15 9.27
N MET A 182 -24.58 2.11 8.96
CA MET A 182 -24.87 3.18 8.00
C MET A 182 -25.09 2.66 6.58
N SER A 183 -24.33 1.64 6.15
CA SER A 183 -24.54 0.97 4.86
C SER A 183 -25.90 0.26 4.79
N LYS A 184 -26.31 -0.42 5.87
CA LYS A 184 -27.65 -1.05 5.95
C LYS A 184 -28.77 -0.02 5.87
N GLU A 185 -28.67 1.09 6.58
CA GLU A 185 -29.65 2.19 6.51
C GLU A 185 -29.74 2.78 5.09
N ARG A 186 -28.60 2.90 4.39
CA ARG A 186 -28.58 3.36 2.99
C ARG A 186 -29.25 2.36 2.05
N GLU A 187 -29.05 1.06 2.27
CA GLU A 187 -29.70 0.00 1.49
C GLU A 187 -31.22 0.01 1.69
N ILE A 188 -31.68 0.14 2.95
CA ILE A 188 -33.11 0.27 3.29
C ILE A 188 -33.70 1.54 2.66
N PHE A 189 -33.01 2.68 2.75
CA PHE A 189 -33.47 3.93 2.14
C PHE A 189 -33.55 3.83 0.61
N SER A 190 -32.52 3.25 -0.04
CA SER A 190 -32.52 3.03 -1.49
C SER A 190 -33.67 2.12 -1.92
N SER A 191 -33.93 1.04 -1.18
CA SER A 191 -35.07 0.15 -1.41
C SER A 191 -36.41 0.87 -1.20
N LYS A 192 -36.52 1.75 -0.20
CA LYS A 192 -37.72 2.57 0.04
C LYS A 192 -37.98 3.53 -1.13
N VAL A 193 -36.95 4.19 -1.64
CA VAL A 193 -37.03 5.06 -2.82
C VAL A 193 -37.43 4.27 -4.06
N GLU A 194 -36.83 3.10 -4.29
CA GLU A 194 -37.18 2.22 -5.41
C GLU A 194 -38.63 1.73 -5.32
N ASN A 195 -39.08 1.31 -4.14
CA ASN A 195 -40.47 0.92 -3.90
C ASN A 195 -41.45 2.08 -4.11
N LEU A 196 -41.10 3.30 -3.71
CA LEU A 196 -41.92 4.49 -3.97
C LEU A 196 -41.99 4.83 -5.46
N LEU A 197 -40.88 4.70 -6.20
CA LEU A 197 -40.85 4.93 -7.65
C LEU A 197 -41.65 3.86 -8.41
N ASN A 198 -41.47 2.59 -8.06
CA ASN A 198 -42.24 1.48 -8.64
C ASN A 198 -43.73 1.62 -8.30
N GLY A 199 -44.07 1.98 -7.06
CA GLY A 199 -45.44 2.28 -6.65
C GLY A 199 -46.02 3.48 -7.40
N TYR A 200 -45.24 4.56 -7.59
CA TYR A 200 -45.67 5.74 -8.35
C TYR A 200 -46.05 5.38 -9.80
N ILE A 201 -45.28 4.53 -10.46
CA ILE A 201 -45.60 4.03 -11.81
C ILE A 201 -46.98 3.34 -11.78
N ILE A 202 -47.20 2.41 -10.86
CA ILE A 202 -48.45 1.65 -10.72
C ILE A 202 -49.64 2.58 -10.43
N PHE A 203 -49.52 3.51 -9.48
CA PHE A 203 -50.59 4.45 -9.12
C PHE A 203 -50.84 5.55 -10.16
N SER A 204 -49.82 5.89 -10.96
CA SER A 204 -49.95 6.81 -12.09
C SER A 204 -50.74 6.18 -13.24
N TYR A 205 -50.54 4.89 -13.52
CA TYR A 205 -51.34 4.14 -14.50
C TYR A 205 -52.79 3.93 -14.04
N ALA A 206 -53.02 3.76 -12.74
CA ALA A 206 -54.36 3.60 -12.15
C ALA A 206 -55.12 4.93 -11.92
N ASN A 207 -54.54 6.08 -12.28
CA ASN A 207 -55.08 7.43 -12.05
C ASN A 207 -55.40 7.78 -10.57
N GLU A 208 -54.77 7.08 -9.61
CA GLU A 208 -54.94 7.24 -8.16
C GLU A 208 -53.71 7.89 -7.48
N LYS A 209 -53.09 8.87 -8.15
CA LYS A 209 -51.84 9.53 -7.71
C LYS A 209 -51.85 10.08 -6.27
N LYS A 210 -53.04 10.37 -5.71
CA LYS A 210 -53.23 10.86 -4.34
C LYS A 210 -52.87 9.83 -3.24
N LYS A 211 -52.78 8.53 -3.54
CA LYS A 211 -52.43 7.48 -2.55
C LYS A 211 -50.93 7.37 -2.28
N VAL A 212 -50.08 7.77 -3.22
CA VAL A 212 -48.61 7.73 -3.07
C VAL A 212 -48.12 8.66 -1.95
N CYS A 213 -48.71 9.85 -1.83
CA CYS A 213 -48.40 10.82 -0.77
C CYS A 213 -48.81 10.37 0.65
N LYS A 214 -49.63 9.33 0.83
CA LYS A 214 -50.04 8.84 2.15
C LYS A 214 -49.10 7.77 2.72
N LEU A 215 -48.29 7.12 1.88
CA LEU A 215 -47.33 6.10 2.30
C LEU A 215 -46.14 6.68 3.07
N ASP A 216 -45.86 7.98 2.91
CA ASP A 216 -44.81 8.68 3.66
C ASP A 216 -45.26 9.11 5.07
N LYS A 217 -46.56 9.01 5.39
CA LYS A 217 -47.13 9.43 6.69
C LYS A 217 -47.39 8.30 7.69
N HIS A 218 -47.23 7.04 7.30
CA HIS A 218 -47.38 5.88 8.18
C HIS A 218 -46.16 4.96 8.10
N SER A 219 -45.01 5.44 8.56
CA SER A 219 -43.86 4.62 9.00
C SER A 219 -42.98 5.44 9.92
#